data_AF-A0A0B7FR21-F1
#
_entry.id   AF-A0A0B7FR21-F1
#
_cell.length_a   1.000
_cell.length_b   1.000
_cell.length_c   1.000
_cell.angle_alpha   90.00
_cell.angle_beta   90.00
_cell.angle_gamma   90.00
#
_symmetry.space_group_name_H-M   'P 1'
#
loop_
_entity.id
_entity.type
_entity.pdbx_description
1 polymer ?
#
loop_
_entity_poly.entity_id
_entity_poly.type
_entity_poly.pdbx_seq_one_letter_code
_entity_poly.pdbx_strand_id
1 'polypeptide(L)'
;MPYWNWSLDVRNITNSPVFDSDPESGFGTFGTSADEKWEVKDGAFGTTIRAYPAPHVVSRKFNPHPFDNHVFPFGFKAPEMHATQPFAPEALENIVEGSVGNFTDFAYKIDGVTAQGPHNAAHLMMGGDMGNLLWSPNDPLFYLHHAHLDCIWEKWQELRPENAMAFGGGLTQDVDNYHLYPVGAPPAANFSSVLPTEGLTSPIRVADMMSTKTRNLCYKCVW
;
A
#
# COMPACT_ATOMS: atom_id res chain seq x y z
N MET A 1 -3.86 -13.85 -7.68
CA MET A 1 -3.87 -13.32 -6.30
C MET A 1 -5.14 -12.51 -6.13
N PRO A 2 -5.86 -12.61 -4.99
CA PRO A 2 -6.92 -11.65 -4.67
C PRO A 2 -6.32 -10.28 -4.36
N TYR A 3 -7.12 -9.23 -4.49
CA TYR A 3 -6.78 -7.88 -4.08
C TYR A 3 -7.95 -7.26 -3.31
N TRP A 4 -7.67 -6.32 -2.41
CA TRP A 4 -8.70 -5.62 -1.65
C TRP A 4 -9.04 -4.31 -2.36
N ASN A 5 -10.21 -4.27 -2.99
CA ASN A 5 -10.70 -3.08 -3.69
C ASN A 5 -11.36 -2.09 -2.72
N TRP A 6 -10.57 -1.21 -2.11
CA TRP A 6 -11.09 -0.22 -1.14
C TRP A 6 -12.16 0.70 -1.73
N SER A 7 -12.17 0.90 -3.06
CA SER A 7 -13.12 1.79 -3.72
C SER A 7 -14.58 1.31 -3.61
N LEU A 8 -14.79 0.01 -3.39
CA LEU A 8 -16.11 -0.58 -3.14
C LEU A 8 -16.59 -0.33 -1.70
N ASP A 9 -15.65 -0.12 -0.78
CA ASP A 9 -15.90 -0.07 0.66
C ASP A 9 -15.87 1.35 1.23
N VAL A 10 -15.71 2.39 0.38
CA VAL A 10 -15.51 3.80 0.81
C VAL A 10 -16.59 4.34 1.76
N ARG A 11 -17.81 3.79 1.68
CA ARG A 11 -18.93 4.14 2.55
C ARG A 11 -18.83 3.51 3.93
N ASN A 12 -18.27 2.31 4.02
CA ASN A 12 -18.11 1.56 5.26
C ASN A 12 -16.99 0.51 5.14
N ILE A 13 -15.75 0.95 5.33
CA ILE A 13 -14.55 0.10 5.21
C ILE A 13 -14.59 -1.10 6.14
N THR A 14 -15.09 -0.92 7.36
CA THR A 14 -15.06 -1.98 8.38
C THR A 14 -16.03 -3.12 8.06
N ASN A 15 -16.93 -2.93 7.10
CA ASN A 15 -17.84 -3.97 6.60
C ASN A 15 -17.32 -4.67 5.33
N SER A 16 -16.08 -4.40 4.92
CA SER A 16 -15.46 -5.13 3.81
C SER A 16 -15.36 -6.63 4.16
N PRO A 17 -15.60 -7.55 3.20
CA PRO A 17 -15.51 -9.00 3.45
C PRO A 17 -14.14 -9.46 3.95
N VAL A 18 -13.08 -8.68 3.72
CA VAL A 18 -11.76 -9.02 4.26
C VAL A 18 -11.75 -8.99 5.79
N PHE A 19 -12.59 -8.18 6.43
CA PHE A 19 -12.67 -8.05 7.89
C PHE A 19 -13.69 -9.00 8.53
N ASP A 20 -14.10 -10.06 7.83
CA ASP A 20 -14.96 -11.09 8.40
C ASP A 20 -14.22 -11.89 9.50
N SER A 21 -14.98 -12.32 10.51
CA SER A 21 -14.51 -13.18 11.61
C SER A 21 -14.39 -14.65 11.24
N ASP A 22 -14.88 -15.05 10.06
CA ASP A 22 -14.87 -16.42 9.56
C ASP A 22 -13.44 -17.00 9.53
N PRO A 23 -13.20 -18.16 10.15
CA PRO A 23 -11.85 -18.70 10.32
C PRO A 23 -11.24 -19.26 9.04
N GLU A 24 -12.00 -19.44 7.96
CA GLU A 24 -11.49 -19.99 6.69
C GLU A 24 -11.24 -18.89 5.64
N SER A 25 -12.09 -17.86 5.63
CA SER A 25 -12.14 -16.86 4.56
C SER A 25 -11.90 -15.42 5.02
N GLY A 26 -12.19 -15.10 6.29
CA GLY A 26 -12.02 -13.78 6.86
C GLY A 26 -10.59 -13.54 7.37
N PHE A 27 -10.08 -12.31 7.22
CA PHE A 27 -8.75 -11.95 7.73
C PHE A 27 -8.81 -11.55 9.20
N GLY A 28 -9.98 -11.64 9.82
CA GLY A 28 -10.27 -11.22 11.18
C GLY A 28 -10.76 -9.77 11.24
N THR A 29 -11.50 -9.48 12.29
CA THR A 29 -12.02 -8.16 12.60
C THR A 29 -10.91 -7.24 13.15
N PHE A 30 -11.29 -6.12 13.74
CA PHE A 30 -10.36 -5.17 14.35
C PHE A 30 -10.19 -5.47 15.84
N GLY A 31 -9.00 -5.21 16.37
CA GLY A 31 -8.81 -5.22 17.81
C GLY A 31 -9.61 -4.10 18.48
N THR A 32 -9.89 -4.26 19.76
CA THR A 32 -10.62 -3.30 20.59
C THR A 32 -9.74 -2.76 21.71
N SER A 33 -10.20 -1.69 22.38
CA SER A 33 -9.48 -1.14 23.54
C SER A 33 -9.45 -2.07 24.75
N ALA A 34 -10.30 -3.11 24.76
CA ALA A 34 -10.29 -4.16 25.76
C ALA A 34 -9.22 -5.24 25.47
N ASP A 35 -8.68 -5.26 24.25
CA ASP A 35 -7.65 -6.22 23.84
C ASP A 35 -6.26 -5.69 24.18
N GLU A 36 -5.37 -6.58 24.59
CA GLU A 36 -3.97 -6.24 24.75
C GLU A 36 -3.46 -5.75 23.40
N LYS A 37 -2.98 -4.49 23.33
CA LYS A 37 -2.40 -3.90 22.11
C LYS A 37 -3.27 -4.02 20.84
N TRP A 38 -4.61 -4.04 20.95
CA TRP A 38 -5.52 -4.11 19.79
C TRP A 38 -5.30 -5.37 18.94
N GLU A 39 -5.01 -6.50 19.59
CA GLU A 39 -4.86 -7.80 18.94
C GLU A 39 -6.14 -8.25 18.24
N VAL A 40 -5.99 -8.79 17.02
CA VAL A 40 -7.04 -9.49 16.28
C VAL A 40 -7.19 -10.89 16.84
N LYS A 41 -8.42 -11.28 17.20
CA LYS A 41 -8.70 -12.54 17.93
C LYS A 41 -9.53 -13.56 17.16
N ASP A 42 -9.95 -13.22 15.94
CA ASP A 42 -10.81 -14.04 15.09
C ASP A 42 -10.27 -14.10 13.64
N GLY A 43 -11.03 -14.71 12.74
CA GLY A 43 -10.63 -14.96 11.36
C GLY A 43 -9.48 -15.97 11.24
N ALA A 44 -9.03 -16.18 10.02
CA ALA A 44 -7.99 -17.16 9.68
C ALA A 44 -6.64 -16.88 10.37
N PHE A 45 -6.41 -15.65 10.83
CA PHE A 45 -5.12 -15.21 11.35
C PHE A 45 -5.10 -14.85 12.84
N GLY A 46 -6.24 -14.87 13.54
CA GLY A 46 -6.35 -14.41 14.93
C GLY A 46 -5.52 -15.21 15.94
N THR A 47 -5.00 -16.39 15.57
CA THR A 47 -4.13 -17.21 16.42
C THR A 47 -2.70 -17.36 15.88
N THR A 48 -2.40 -16.77 14.71
CA THR A 48 -1.09 -16.97 14.08
C THR A 48 -0.07 -15.99 14.66
N ILE A 49 1.02 -16.52 15.21
CA ILE A 49 2.10 -15.72 15.80
C ILE A 49 3.05 -15.19 14.71
N ARG A 50 3.38 -13.90 14.80
CA ARG A 50 4.43 -13.20 14.05
C ARG A 50 5.69 -13.14 14.89
N ALA A 51 6.84 -13.41 14.28
CA ALA A 51 8.11 -13.48 15.02
C ALA A 51 8.75 -12.10 15.28
N TYR A 52 8.55 -11.15 14.36
CA TYR A 52 9.17 -9.82 14.38
C TYR A 52 8.10 -8.75 14.60
N PRO A 53 8.34 -7.67 15.36
CA PRO A 53 9.58 -7.33 16.06
C PRO A 53 9.77 -8.13 17.36
N ALA A 54 8.70 -8.70 17.90
CA ALA A 54 8.70 -9.70 18.96
C ALA A 54 7.50 -10.64 18.72
N PRO A 55 7.43 -11.83 19.33
CA PRO A 55 6.27 -12.71 19.23
C PRO A 55 4.96 -12.00 19.61
N HIS A 56 4.02 -11.92 18.66
CA HIS A 56 2.68 -11.34 18.85
C HIS A 56 1.70 -11.90 17.80
N VAL A 57 0.39 -11.78 18.02
CA VAL A 57 -0.62 -11.94 16.95
C VAL A 57 -0.81 -10.61 16.22
N VAL A 58 -1.46 -10.63 15.06
CA VAL A 58 -1.73 -9.41 14.27
C VAL A 58 -2.46 -8.37 15.12
N SER A 59 -2.02 -7.12 15.06
CA SER A 59 -2.68 -5.98 15.70
C SER A 59 -3.33 -5.07 14.66
N ARG A 60 -4.57 -4.64 14.90
CA ARG A 60 -5.29 -3.66 14.08
C ARG A 60 -6.03 -2.66 14.98
N LYS A 61 -5.58 -1.41 14.97
CA LYS A 61 -6.21 -0.29 15.67
C LYS A 61 -6.81 0.65 14.62
N PHE A 62 -8.05 0.36 14.23
CA PHE A 62 -8.75 1.15 13.22
C PHE A 62 -8.84 2.64 13.59
N ASN A 63 -8.43 3.52 12.69
CA ASN A 63 -8.56 4.96 12.82
C ASN A 63 -9.04 5.60 11.50
N PRO A 64 -10.29 6.06 11.39
CA PRO A 64 -10.81 6.70 10.17
C PRO A 64 -10.14 8.04 9.84
N HIS A 65 -9.45 8.68 10.79
CA HIS A 65 -8.73 9.94 10.61
C HIS A 65 -7.27 9.78 11.06
N PRO A 66 -6.43 9.03 10.32
CA PRO A 66 -5.11 8.65 10.80
C PRO A 66 -4.05 9.74 10.71
N PHE A 67 -4.33 10.82 9.97
CA PHE A 67 -3.40 11.91 9.67
C PHE A 67 -3.25 12.94 10.79
N ASP A 68 -3.92 12.74 11.93
CA ASP A 68 -3.70 13.50 13.15
C ASP A 68 -2.45 13.04 13.93
N ASN A 69 -1.91 11.86 13.60
CA ASN A 69 -0.74 11.29 14.26
C ASN A 69 0.57 11.70 13.57
N HIS A 70 1.63 11.88 14.34
CA HIS A 70 2.97 12.13 13.81
C HIS A 70 3.69 10.80 13.49
N VAL A 71 3.44 10.26 12.29
CA VAL A 71 4.07 9.01 11.82
C VAL A 71 5.31 9.29 10.96
N PHE A 72 5.31 10.43 10.26
CA PHE A 72 6.42 10.91 9.44
C PHE A 72 7.16 12.06 10.15
N PRO A 73 8.40 12.42 9.73
CA PRO A 73 9.13 13.57 10.28
C PRO A 73 8.54 14.93 9.88
N PHE A 74 7.37 14.95 9.24
CA PHE A 74 6.66 16.12 8.79
C PHE A 74 5.17 16.05 9.16
N GLY A 75 4.53 17.22 9.27
CA GLY A 75 3.09 17.31 9.47
C GLY A 75 2.32 17.07 8.18
N PHE A 76 1.20 16.34 8.28
CA PHE A 76 0.23 16.19 7.20
C PHE A 76 -0.42 17.53 6.84
N LYS A 77 -0.75 17.73 5.55
CA LYS A 77 -1.36 18.99 5.08
C LYS A 77 -2.83 19.13 5.45
N ALA A 78 -3.54 18.02 5.56
CA ALA A 78 -4.93 17.94 5.97
C ALA A 78 -5.10 16.87 7.07
N PRO A 79 -4.70 17.15 8.33
CA PRO A 79 -4.76 16.18 9.43
C PRO A 79 -6.16 15.60 9.69
N GLU A 80 -7.21 16.37 9.37
CA GLU A 80 -8.62 16.01 9.53
C GLU A 80 -9.16 15.11 8.41
N MET A 81 -8.40 14.89 7.33
CA MET A 81 -8.85 14.12 6.17
C MET A 81 -9.30 12.71 6.60
N HIS A 82 -10.47 12.29 6.13
CA HIS A 82 -10.93 10.93 6.31
C HIS A 82 -10.11 9.98 5.42
N ALA A 83 -9.66 8.85 5.95
CA ALA A 83 -8.80 7.91 5.24
C ALA A 83 -9.42 7.33 3.96
N THR A 84 -10.75 7.33 3.83
CA THR A 84 -11.42 6.85 2.61
C THR A 84 -11.51 7.86 1.49
N GLN A 85 -11.17 9.14 1.74
CA GLN A 85 -11.22 10.17 0.71
C GLN A 85 -10.32 9.85 -0.50
N PRO A 86 -9.08 9.36 -0.34
CA PRO A 86 -8.23 8.95 -1.47
C PRO A 86 -8.67 7.65 -2.17
N PHE A 87 -9.59 6.88 -1.59
CA PHE A 87 -10.09 5.63 -2.17
C PHE A 87 -11.29 5.86 -3.10
N ALA A 88 -11.88 7.07 -3.10
CA ALA A 88 -13.01 7.40 -3.93
C ALA A 88 -12.70 7.12 -5.41
N PRO A 89 -13.62 6.53 -6.19
CA PRO A 89 -13.39 6.25 -7.61
C PRO A 89 -12.89 7.47 -8.38
N GLU A 90 -13.45 8.66 -8.13
CA GLU A 90 -13.01 9.88 -8.81
C GLU A 90 -11.57 10.26 -8.44
N ALA A 91 -11.16 10.02 -7.18
CA ALA A 91 -9.79 10.27 -6.76
C ALA A 91 -8.82 9.32 -7.48
N LEU A 92 -9.15 8.04 -7.59
CA LEU A 92 -8.34 7.05 -8.30
C LEU A 92 -8.26 7.32 -9.81
N GLU A 93 -9.38 7.70 -10.43
CA GLU A 93 -9.42 8.09 -11.84
C GLU A 93 -8.55 9.31 -12.13
N ASN A 94 -8.58 10.33 -11.26
CA ASN A 94 -7.72 11.50 -11.39
C ASN A 94 -6.21 11.15 -11.34
N ILE A 95 -5.82 10.13 -10.56
CA ILE A 95 -4.44 9.64 -10.53
C ILE A 95 -4.10 8.93 -11.84
N VAL A 96 -4.95 7.99 -12.25
CA VAL A 96 -4.73 7.14 -13.43
C VAL A 96 -4.74 7.95 -14.73
N GLU A 97 -5.63 8.93 -14.87
CA GLU A 97 -5.74 9.74 -16.10
C GLU A 97 -4.80 10.96 -16.10
N GLY A 98 -4.44 11.47 -14.93
CA GLY A 98 -3.74 12.76 -14.79
C GLY A 98 -2.21 12.71 -14.94
N SER A 99 -1.59 11.54 -14.81
CA SER A 99 -0.12 11.40 -14.74
C SER A 99 0.51 10.85 -16.03
N VAL A 100 0.10 11.35 -17.20
CA VAL A 100 0.52 10.82 -18.51
C VAL A 100 2.04 10.95 -18.72
N GLY A 101 2.71 9.83 -18.97
CA GLY A 101 4.16 9.74 -19.20
C GLY A 101 5.03 10.10 -17.99
N ASN A 102 4.42 10.37 -16.82
CA ASN A 102 5.11 10.86 -15.64
C ASN A 102 4.90 9.93 -14.45
N PHE A 103 5.75 8.90 -14.37
CA PHE A 103 5.73 7.93 -13.28
C PHE A 103 5.94 8.58 -11.90
N THR A 104 6.83 9.55 -11.80
CA THR A 104 7.11 10.24 -10.53
C THR A 104 5.85 10.91 -9.97
N ASP A 105 5.07 11.58 -10.83
CA ASP A 105 3.79 12.18 -10.42
C ASP A 105 2.74 11.12 -10.07
N PHE A 106 2.65 10.04 -10.86
CA PHE A 106 1.74 8.91 -10.57
C PHE A 106 2.03 8.30 -9.19
N ALA A 107 3.27 7.86 -8.95
CA ALA A 107 3.69 7.26 -7.69
C ALA A 107 3.56 8.23 -6.51
N TYR A 108 3.92 9.50 -6.70
CA TYR A 108 3.71 10.53 -5.68
C TYR A 108 2.24 10.72 -5.30
N LYS A 109 1.30 10.58 -6.23
CA LYS A 109 -0.13 10.68 -5.92
C LYS A 109 -0.69 9.41 -5.26
N ILE A 110 -0.15 8.24 -5.59
CA ILE A 110 -0.48 6.97 -4.94
C ILE A 110 -0.07 6.99 -3.45
N ASP A 111 1.14 7.45 -3.15
CA ASP A 111 1.60 7.64 -1.77
C ASP A 111 0.98 8.90 -1.14
N GLY A 112 0.74 9.92 -1.97
CA GLY A 112 0.06 11.16 -1.67
C GLY A 112 0.99 12.35 -1.46
N VAL A 113 0.40 13.54 -1.67
CA VAL A 113 1.00 14.82 -1.30
C VAL A 113 1.21 14.84 0.21
N THR A 114 2.47 14.85 0.63
CA THR A 114 2.82 14.73 2.06
C THR A 114 2.24 13.44 2.66
N ALA A 115 2.30 12.33 1.91
CA ALA A 115 1.92 10.98 2.33
C ALA A 115 0.43 10.76 2.64
N GLN A 116 -0.49 11.53 2.02
CA GLN A 116 -1.95 11.41 2.19
C GLN A 116 -2.67 10.77 0.99
N GLY A 117 -2.08 9.75 0.37
CA GLY A 117 -2.61 9.06 -0.82
C GLY A 117 -3.20 7.70 -0.46
N PRO A 118 -3.81 6.98 -1.43
CA PRO A 118 -4.47 5.70 -1.17
C PRO A 118 -3.55 4.62 -0.57
N HIS A 119 -2.26 4.57 -0.92
CA HIS A 119 -1.32 3.63 -0.30
C HIS A 119 -1.18 3.88 1.21
N ASN A 120 -0.75 5.09 1.57
CA ASN A 120 -0.54 5.44 2.97
C ASN A 120 -1.85 5.49 3.77
N ALA A 121 -2.96 5.95 3.20
CA ALA A 121 -4.24 6.01 3.89
C ALA A 121 -4.72 4.61 4.33
N ALA A 122 -4.56 3.59 3.49
CA ALA A 122 -4.94 2.22 3.84
C ALA A 122 -4.04 1.64 4.94
N HIS A 123 -2.73 1.86 4.86
CA HIS A 123 -1.80 1.47 5.92
C HIS A 123 -2.15 2.14 7.25
N LEU A 124 -2.21 3.48 7.26
CA LEU A 124 -2.34 4.26 8.49
C LEU A 124 -3.73 4.09 9.14
N MET A 125 -4.80 3.92 8.36
CA MET A 125 -6.15 3.69 8.89
C MET A 125 -6.27 2.35 9.64
N MET A 126 -5.48 1.34 9.28
CA MET A 126 -5.49 0.05 9.97
C MET A 126 -4.77 0.11 11.32
N GLY A 127 -3.79 1.01 11.48
CA GLY A 127 -2.92 1.06 12.66
C GLY A 127 -2.20 -0.27 12.89
N GLY A 128 -1.78 -0.52 14.14
CA GLY A 128 -1.17 -1.80 14.53
C GLY A 128 0.00 -2.21 13.64
N ASP A 129 -0.02 -3.45 13.15
CA ASP A 129 1.01 -3.95 12.23
C ASP A 129 0.94 -3.27 10.87
N MET A 130 -0.25 -3.26 10.25
CA MET A 130 -0.43 -2.72 8.90
C MET A 130 -0.06 -1.23 8.81
N GLY A 131 -0.23 -0.45 9.88
CA GLY A 131 0.19 0.95 9.95
C GLY A 131 1.68 1.17 10.22
N ASN A 132 2.46 0.12 10.44
CA ASN A 132 3.89 0.24 10.71
C ASN A 132 4.73 0.23 9.42
N LEU A 133 5.60 1.23 9.27
CA LEU A 133 6.43 1.39 8.06
C LEU A 133 7.46 0.27 7.85
N LEU A 134 7.87 -0.45 8.89
CA LEU A 134 8.95 -1.44 8.84
C LEU A 134 8.45 -2.88 8.81
N TRP A 135 7.24 -3.15 9.32
CA TRP A 135 6.71 -4.50 9.45
C TRP A 135 5.22 -4.64 9.11
N SER A 136 4.67 -3.74 8.30
CA SER A 136 3.31 -3.90 7.75
C SER A 136 3.00 -5.24 7.09
N PRO A 137 3.95 -5.98 6.47
CA PRO A 137 3.68 -7.32 5.96
C PRO A 137 3.32 -8.38 7.02
N ASN A 138 3.45 -8.07 8.32
CA ASN A 138 2.94 -8.94 9.39
C ASN A 138 1.42 -9.08 9.33
N ASP A 139 0.69 -8.06 8.86
CA ASP A 139 -0.74 -8.20 8.58
C ASP A 139 -0.91 -8.79 7.16
N PRO A 140 -1.54 -9.97 7.01
CA PRO A 140 -1.77 -10.55 5.69
C PRO A 140 -2.58 -9.65 4.74
N LEU A 141 -3.32 -8.67 5.27
CA LEU A 141 -4.01 -7.65 4.47
C LEU A 141 -3.04 -6.84 3.58
N PHE A 142 -1.76 -6.73 3.99
CA PHE A 142 -0.69 -6.10 3.22
C PHE A 142 -0.67 -6.57 1.77
N TYR A 143 -0.75 -7.88 1.55
CA TYR A 143 -0.63 -8.46 0.22
C TYR A 143 -1.84 -8.15 -0.66
N LEU A 144 -3.04 -8.09 -0.09
CA LEU A 144 -4.26 -7.71 -0.82
C LEU A 144 -4.28 -6.21 -1.13
N HIS A 145 -3.79 -5.39 -0.21
CA HIS A 145 -3.61 -3.95 -0.41
C HIS A 145 -2.61 -3.67 -1.54
N HIS A 146 -1.41 -4.25 -1.48
CA HIS A 146 -0.38 -4.07 -2.51
C HIS A 146 -0.76 -4.71 -3.85
N ALA A 147 -1.53 -5.80 -3.86
CA ALA A 147 -2.09 -6.33 -5.11
C ALA A 147 -3.08 -5.35 -5.77
N HIS A 148 -3.84 -4.56 -4.99
CA HIS A 148 -4.73 -3.56 -5.56
C HIS A 148 -3.94 -2.35 -6.10
N LEU A 149 -2.88 -1.93 -5.40
CA LEU A 149 -1.96 -0.89 -5.88
C LEU A 149 -1.28 -1.31 -7.19
N ASP A 150 -0.80 -2.55 -7.27
CA ASP A 150 -0.21 -3.13 -8.48
C ASP A 150 -1.20 -3.14 -9.64
N CYS A 151 -2.47 -3.49 -9.38
CA CYS A 151 -3.52 -3.33 -10.37
C CYS A 151 -3.64 -1.86 -10.80
N ILE A 152 -3.72 -0.90 -9.88
CA ILE A 152 -3.88 0.53 -10.24
C ILE A 152 -2.70 0.98 -11.12
N TRP A 153 -1.50 0.49 -10.85
CA TRP A 153 -0.32 0.71 -11.69
C TRP A 153 -0.47 0.08 -13.07
N GLU A 154 -0.88 -1.19 -13.19
CA GLU A 154 -1.15 -1.83 -14.48
C GLU A 154 -2.19 -1.03 -15.29
N LYS A 155 -3.30 -0.60 -14.66
CA LYS A 155 -4.33 0.22 -15.31
C LYS A 155 -3.76 1.53 -15.85
N TRP A 156 -2.90 2.20 -15.08
CA TRP A 156 -2.21 3.41 -15.53
C TRP A 156 -1.27 3.11 -16.70
N GLN A 157 -0.49 2.03 -16.65
CA GLN A 157 0.41 1.62 -17.74
C GLN A 157 -0.33 1.29 -19.04
N GLU A 158 -1.47 0.62 -18.96
CA GLU A 158 -2.26 0.20 -20.12
C GLU A 158 -3.09 1.34 -20.74
N LEU A 159 -3.35 2.42 -20.00
CA LEU A 159 -4.20 3.51 -20.48
C LEU A 159 -3.59 4.29 -21.65
N ARG A 160 -2.25 4.43 -21.69
CA ARG A 160 -1.53 5.24 -22.68
C ARG A 160 -0.14 4.65 -22.98
N PRO A 161 0.32 4.64 -24.25
CA PRO A 161 1.66 4.17 -24.61
C PRO A 161 2.80 4.88 -23.87
N GLU A 162 2.62 6.16 -23.55
CA GLU A 162 3.57 6.97 -22.80
C GLU A 162 3.80 6.46 -21.37
N ASN A 163 2.80 5.78 -20.79
CA ASN A 163 2.84 5.26 -19.42
C ASN A 163 3.53 3.90 -19.35
N ALA A 164 3.44 3.09 -20.42
CA ALA A 164 3.79 1.67 -20.41
C ALA A 164 5.19 1.38 -19.83
N MET A 165 6.17 2.23 -20.15
CA MET A 165 7.55 2.12 -19.66
C MET A 165 8.01 3.39 -18.92
N ALA A 166 7.09 4.25 -18.51
CA ALA A 166 7.46 5.42 -17.72
C ALA A 166 7.99 4.97 -16.35
N PHE A 167 9.11 5.56 -15.96
CA PHE A 167 9.87 5.18 -14.77
C PHE A 167 10.57 6.40 -14.20
N GLY A 168 10.75 6.45 -12.88
CA GLY A 168 11.39 7.56 -12.19
C GLY A 168 11.68 7.25 -10.74
N GLY A 169 12.49 8.11 -10.12
CA GLY A 169 12.86 8.01 -8.71
C GLY A 169 14.29 7.56 -8.45
N GLY A 170 14.62 7.50 -7.17
CA GLY A 170 15.96 7.31 -6.66
C GLY A 170 16.11 6.01 -5.86
N LEU A 171 17.36 5.57 -5.69
CA LEU A 171 17.69 4.34 -4.97
C LEU A 171 17.74 4.51 -3.44
N THR A 172 17.65 5.74 -2.94
CA THR A 172 17.75 6.05 -1.51
C THR A 172 16.41 6.62 -1.02
N GLN A 173 15.85 6.08 0.06
CA GLN A 173 14.69 6.71 0.70
C GLN A 173 15.12 7.99 1.45
N ASP A 174 14.38 9.08 1.28
CA ASP A 174 14.61 10.34 1.99
C ASP A 174 13.28 10.90 2.51
N VAL A 175 12.90 10.45 3.72
CA VAL A 175 11.65 10.86 4.38
C VAL A 175 11.72 12.29 4.90
N ASP A 176 12.91 12.79 5.24
CA ASP A 176 13.09 14.15 5.76
C ASP A 176 12.88 15.19 4.65
N ASN A 177 13.25 14.85 3.41
CA ASN A 177 13.08 15.70 2.23
C ASN A 177 12.04 15.15 1.25
N TYR A 178 10.95 14.56 1.76
CA TYR A 178 9.90 13.92 0.95
C TYR A 178 9.33 14.84 -0.15
N HIS A 179 9.30 16.16 0.07
CA HIS A 179 8.83 17.12 -0.94
C HIS A 179 9.78 17.27 -2.14
N LEU A 180 11.08 17.00 -1.96
CA LEU A 180 12.09 17.00 -3.03
C LEU A 180 12.21 15.62 -3.67
N TYR A 181 12.09 14.58 -2.86
CA TYR A 181 12.34 13.19 -3.26
C TYR A 181 11.16 12.27 -2.94
N PRO A 182 9.96 12.55 -3.48
CA PRO A 182 8.75 11.81 -3.12
C PRO A 182 8.79 10.32 -3.50
N VAL A 183 9.67 9.96 -4.44
CA VAL A 183 9.85 8.61 -4.98
C VAL A 183 11.33 8.18 -4.89
N GLY A 184 12.04 8.71 -3.90
CA GLY A 184 13.44 8.39 -3.63
C GLY A 184 14.44 9.45 -4.12
N ALA A 185 15.50 9.61 -3.35
CA ALA A 185 16.62 10.49 -3.55
C ALA A 185 17.75 9.81 -4.36
N PRO A 186 18.68 10.59 -4.95
CA PRO A 186 19.80 10.06 -5.71
C PRO A 186 20.62 8.96 -4.98
N PRO A 187 21.30 8.07 -5.72
CA PRO A 187 21.38 8.03 -7.19
C PRO A 187 20.07 7.61 -7.85
N ALA A 188 19.82 8.09 -9.08
CA ALA A 188 18.62 7.73 -9.83
C ALA A 188 18.61 6.22 -10.15
N ALA A 189 17.47 5.59 -9.97
CA ALA A 189 17.27 4.21 -10.39
C ALA A 189 17.22 4.13 -11.93
N ASN A 190 17.46 2.95 -12.50
CA ASN A 190 17.27 2.70 -13.92
C ASN A 190 16.83 1.26 -14.18
N PHE A 191 16.53 0.95 -15.43
CA PHE A 191 16.06 -0.39 -15.84
C PHE A 191 17.02 -1.54 -15.55
N SER A 192 18.32 -1.27 -15.39
CA SER A 192 19.33 -2.26 -15.01
C SER A 192 19.55 -2.36 -13.50
N SER A 193 18.96 -1.47 -12.70
CA SER A 193 18.99 -1.55 -11.24
C SER A 193 18.40 -2.89 -10.78
N VAL A 194 19.09 -3.55 -9.85
CA VAL A 194 18.65 -4.81 -9.25
C VAL A 194 17.77 -4.49 -8.05
N LEU A 195 16.61 -5.15 -7.97
CA LEU A 195 15.72 -5.05 -6.83
C LEU A 195 16.32 -5.79 -5.62
N PRO A 196 16.36 -5.18 -4.42
CA PRO A 196 16.81 -5.88 -3.23
C PRO A 196 15.76 -6.92 -2.83
N THR A 197 16.13 -8.20 -2.86
CA THR A 197 15.23 -9.31 -2.53
C THR A 197 15.56 -9.95 -1.18
N GLU A 198 16.65 -9.54 -0.54
CA GLU A 198 17.15 -10.11 0.73
C GLU A 198 17.19 -11.65 0.73
N GLY A 199 17.46 -12.25 -0.44
CA GLY A 199 17.52 -13.70 -0.62
C GLY A 199 16.17 -14.42 -0.76
N LEU A 200 15.05 -13.70 -0.74
CA LEU A 200 13.71 -14.28 -0.94
C LEU A 200 13.48 -14.77 -2.38
N THR A 201 14.15 -14.15 -3.35
CA THR A 201 14.10 -14.53 -4.77
C THR A 201 15.46 -14.32 -5.43
N SER A 202 15.66 -14.92 -6.60
CA SER A 202 16.83 -14.64 -7.43
C SER A 202 16.89 -13.14 -7.81
N PRO A 203 18.08 -12.56 -8.06
CA PRO A 203 18.19 -11.16 -8.46
C PRO A 203 17.35 -10.85 -9.69
N ILE A 204 16.50 -9.83 -9.59
CA ILE A 204 15.61 -9.37 -10.65
C ILE A 204 15.88 -7.88 -10.91
N ARG A 205 15.86 -7.45 -12.16
CA ARG A 205 16.04 -6.04 -12.51
C ARG A 205 14.70 -5.33 -12.64
N VAL A 206 14.72 -4.01 -12.51
CA VAL A 206 13.55 -3.16 -12.75
C VAL A 206 12.91 -3.46 -14.11
N ALA A 207 13.69 -3.57 -15.20
CA ALA A 207 13.17 -3.90 -16.54
C ALA A 207 12.34 -5.20 -16.58
N ASP A 208 12.68 -6.17 -15.75
CA ASP A 208 12.04 -7.48 -15.74
C ASP A 208 10.65 -7.43 -15.04
N MET A 209 10.32 -6.30 -14.40
CA MET A 209 9.11 -6.08 -13.59
C MET A 209 8.20 -4.96 -14.14
N MET A 210 8.57 -4.32 -15.24
CA MET A 210 7.77 -3.22 -15.82
C MET A 210 6.48 -3.68 -16.50
N SER A 211 6.23 -4.99 -16.61
CA SER A 211 5.01 -5.51 -17.21
C SER A 211 4.60 -6.81 -16.56
N THR A 212 3.28 -6.97 -16.38
CA THR A 212 2.62 -8.19 -15.91
C THR A 212 2.63 -9.33 -16.94
N LYS A 213 3.14 -9.07 -18.16
CA LYS A 213 3.14 -9.96 -19.33
C LYS A 213 4.57 -10.23 -19.82
N THR A 214 5.44 -10.64 -18.90
CA THR A 214 6.83 -10.99 -19.18
C THR A 214 7.06 -12.50 -19.04
N ARG A 215 8.33 -12.93 -19.13
CA ARG A 215 8.70 -14.31 -18.77
C ARG A 215 8.56 -14.58 -17.26
N ASN A 216 8.73 -13.54 -16.44
CA ASN A 216 8.74 -13.66 -14.97
C ASN A 216 7.34 -13.44 -14.38
N LEU A 217 6.51 -12.64 -15.04
CA LEU A 217 5.14 -12.32 -14.63
C LEU A 217 4.18 -12.67 -15.76
N CYS A 218 3.10 -13.39 -15.46
CA CYS A 218 2.07 -13.74 -16.44
C CYS A 218 0.68 -13.66 -15.81
N TYR A 219 0.23 -12.45 -15.55
CA TYR A 219 -1.11 -12.18 -15.01
C TYR A 219 -1.71 -10.92 -15.64
N LYS A 220 -2.97 -10.67 -15.32
CA LYS A 220 -3.68 -9.43 -15.62
C LYS A 220 -4.64 -9.13 -14.46
N CYS A 221 -4.82 -7.87 -14.14
CA CYS A 221 -5.87 -7.46 -13.23
C CYS A 221 -7.24 -7.48 -13.92
N VAL A 222 -8.26 -7.79 -13.13
CA VAL A 222 -9.65 -7.78 -13.55
C VAL A 222 -10.34 -6.73 -12.70
N TRP A 223 -10.98 -5.75 -13.35
CA TRP A 223 -11.59 -4.59 -12.72
C TRP A 223 -13.09 -4.76 -12.54
#